data_AF-A0A2V9CS27-F1
#
_entry.id   AF-A0A2V9CS27-F1
#
_cell.length_a   1.000
_cell.length_b   1.000
_cell.length_c   1.000
_cell.angle_alpha   90.00
_cell.angle_beta   90.00
_cell.angle_gamma   90.00
#
_symmetry.space_group_name_H-M   'P 1'
#
loop_
_entity.id
_entity.type
_entity.pdbx_description
1 polymer ?
#
loop_
_entity_poly.entity_id
_entity_poly.type
_entity_poly.pdbx_seq_one_letter_code
_entity_poly.pdbx_strand_id
1 'polypeptide(L)'
;MICILAGSLLPVGAHRTRAQGLSQLPTYNPQTQFSSGQDVVPVYEGWLRNPDGTFTFVFGYFNRNWKEELVIPAGPDNKLEPGEPDRRQPTYFLPRRQSWVFRVQVPKDWGQQELVWTITAHGRTEKAYAQLVPEEEILERL
;
A
#
# COMPACT_ATOMS: atom_id res chain seq x y z
N MET A 1 -30.50 79.04 -32.83
CA MET A 1 -31.34 77.97 -32.28
C MET A 1 -30.42 76.94 -31.66
N ILE A 2 -30.66 76.66 -30.38
CA ILE A 2 -29.89 75.80 -29.46
C ILE A 2 -29.86 74.35 -29.95
N CYS A 3 -28.72 73.65 -29.78
CA CYS A 3 -28.67 72.37 -29.07
C CYS A 3 -27.22 71.87 -28.88
N ILE A 4 -26.90 71.65 -27.60
CA ILE A 4 -25.71 71.04 -27.01
C ILE A 4 -25.85 69.51 -27.09
N LEU A 5 -24.74 68.77 -27.00
CA LEU A 5 -24.49 67.53 -26.21
C LEU A 5 -23.52 66.63 -26.98
N ALA A 6 -22.26 66.49 -26.56
CA ALA A 6 -21.74 65.71 -25.43
C ALA A 6 -21.04 64.46 -25.98
N GLY A 7 -19.70 64.53 -26.06
CA GLY A 7 -18.86 63.37 -26.37
C GLY A 7 -18.80 62.46 -25.15
N SER A 8 -19.28 61.22 -25.31
CA SER A 8 -19.19 60.18 -24.30
C SER A 8 -17.90 59.39 -24.46
N LEU A 9 -17.05 59.42 -23.42
CA LEU A 9 -15.97 58.46 -23.21
C LEU A 9 -16.55 57.05 -23.11
N LEU A 10 -15.97 56.10 -23.85
CA LEU A 10 -16.12 54.68 -23.53
C LEU A 10 -15.10 54.31 -22.45
N PRO A 11 -15.50 53.65 -21.35
CA PRO A 11 -14.56 53.19 -20.35
C PRO A 11 -13.77 51.99 -20.89
N VAL A 12 -12.45 52.01 -20.68
CA VAL A 12 -11.60 50.82 -20.78
C VAL A 12 -12.13 49.82 -19.75
N GLY A 13 -12.78 48.77 -20.23
CA GLY A 13 -13.23 47.67 -19.39
C GLY A 13 -12.04 46.96 -18.78
N ALA A 14 -11.77 47.20 -17.50
CA ALA A 14 -10.86 46.38 -16.73
C ALA A 14 -11.48 44.97 -16.60
N HIS A 15 -10.95 44.03 -17.38
CA HIS A 15 -11.25 42.60 -17.18
C HIS A 15 -10.75 42.22 -15.78
N ARG A 16 -11.66 42.14 -14.81
CA ARG A 16 -11.39 41.45 -13.56
C ARG A 16 -11.24 39.97 -13.89
N THR A 17 -10.01 39.51 -14.12
CA THR A 17 -9.70 38.09 -14.10
C THR A 17 -9.94 37.61 -12.67
N ARG A 18 -11.11 37.01 -12.44
CA ARG A 18 -11.37 36.27 -11.20
C ARG A 18 -10.44 35.07 -11.24
N ALA A 19 -9.39 35.05 -10.44
CA ALA A 19 -8.64 33.83 -10.18
C ALA A 19 -9.66 32.79 -9.68
N GLN A 20 -9.88 31.74 -10.47
CA GLN A 20 -10.68 30.61 -10.02
C GLN A 20 -9.93 29.97 -8.85
N GLY A 21 -10.57 29.94 -7.68
CA GLY A 21 -10.03 29.26 -6.51
C GLY A 21 -9.73 27.80 -6.86
N LEU A 22 -8.61 27.29 -6.36
CA LEU A 22 -8.23 25.89 -6.52
C LEU A 22 -9.35 25.00 -5.95
N SER A 23 -10.16 24.42 -6.83
CA SER A 23 -11.05 23.32 -6.48
C SER A 23 -10.18 22.15 -6.05
N GLN A 24 -10.15 21.82 -4.76
CA GLN A 24 -9.52 20.58 -4.31
C GLN A 24 -10.27 19.41 -4.98
N LEU A 25 -9.55 18.63 -5.80
CA LEU A 25 -10.09 17.39 -6.34
C LEU A 25 -10.45 16.48 -5.15
N PRO A 26 -11.60 15.80 -5.14
CA PRO A 26 -11.91 14.86 -4.08
C PRO A 26 -10.84 13.77 -4.04
N THR A 27 -10.05 13.72 -2.97
CA THR A 27 -9.04 12.68 -2.72
C THR A 27 -9.66 11.39 -2.17
N TYR A 28 -10.95 11.40 -1.84
CA TYR A 28 -11.71 10.28 -1.30
C TYR A 28 -12.78 9.82 -2.29
N ASN A 29 -12.60 8.61 -2.85
CA ASN A 29 -13.63 7.92 -3.61
C ASN A 29 -14.23 6.77 -2.76
N PRO A 30 -15.47 6.88 -2.24
CA PRO A 30 -16.10 5.82 -1.47
C PRO A 30 -16.32 4.52 -2.27
N GLN A 31 -16.23 4.56 -3.61
CA GLN A 31 -16.30 3.37 -4.47
C GLN A 31 -15.09 2.43 -4.33
N THR A 32 -14.06 2.81 -3.56
CA THR A 32 -12.92 1.93 -3.23
C THR A 32 -13.13 1.08 -1.97
N GLN A 33 -14.27 1.23 -1.27
CA GLN A 33 -14.58 0.48 -0.07
C GLN A 33 -15.42 -0.75 -0.38
N PHE A 34 -14.76 -1.90 -0.47
CA PHE A 34 -15.43 -3.19 -0.67
C PHE A 34 -15.70 -3.85 0.68
N SER A 35 -16.95 -4.24 0.94
CA SER A 35 -17.27 -4.98 2.17
C SER A 35 -16.65 -6.39 2.18
N SER A 36 -16.63 -7.06 1.02
CA SER A 36 -16.14 -8.44 0.81
C SER A 36 -15.72 -8.66 -0.65
N GLY A 37 -15.19 -9.86 -0.94
CA GLY A 37 -14.86 -10.32 -2.30
C GLY A 37 -13.52 -9.82 -2.82
N GLN A 38 -12.73 -9.18 -1.97
CA GLN A 38 -11.40 -8.68 -2.33
C GLN A 38 -10.27 -9.59 -1.84
N ASP A 39 -9.15 -9.52 -2.54
CA ASP A 39 -7.93 -10.24 -2.19
C ASP A 39 -7.23 -9.69 -0.95
N VAL A 40 -6.20 -10.42 -0.54
CA VAL A 40 -5.25 -10.04 0.49
C VAL A 40 -3.92 -9.75 -0.17
N VAL A 41 -3.38 -8.56 0.07
CA VAL A 41 -2.07 -8.16 -0.44
C VAL A 41 -1.03 -8.43 0.65
N PRO A 42 -0.10 -9.39 0.47
CA PRO A 42 1.04 -9.51 1.36
C PRO A 42 1.94 -8.27 1.21
N VAL A 43 2.59 -7.87 2.29
CA VAL A 43 3.46 -6.70 2.36
C VAL A 43 4.78 -7.12 3.00
N TYR A 44 5.88 -6.82 2.32
CA TYR A 44 7.20 -6.85 2.94
C TYR A 44 7.41 -5.53 3.68
N GLU A 45 7.64 -5.61 4.98
CA GLU A 45 7.82 -4.43 5.84
C GLU A 45 9.29 -3.99 5.90
N GLY A 46 10.21 -4.83 5.42
CA GLY A 46 11.65 -4.66 5.49
C GLY A 46 12.33 -5.75 6.33
N TRP A 47 13.59 -5.52 6.66
CA TRP A 47 14.41 -6.51 7.37
C TRP A 47 15.21 -5.93 8.52
N LEU A 48 15.45 -6.78 9.52
CA LEU A 48 16.22 -6.47 10.71
C LEU A 48 17.55 -7.24 10.66
N ARG A 49 18.61 -6.59 11.13
CA ARG A 49 19.90 -7.22 11.39
C ARG A 49 19.94 -7.81 12.79
N ASN A 50 20.26 -9.10 12.89
CA ASN A 50 20.39 -9.78 14.18
C ASN A 50 21.86 -9.71 14.70
N PRO A 51 22.08 -9.77 16.03
CA PRO A 51 23.44 -9.71 16.60
C PRO A 51 24.37 -10.87 16.19
N ASP A 52 23.79 -12.03 15.83
CA ASP A 52 24.51 -13.21 15.37
C ASP A 52 24.90 -13.15 13.88
N GLY A 53 24.59 -12.04 13.20
CA GLY A 53 24.86 -11.80 11.80
C GLY A 53 23.81 -12.37 10.84
N THR A 54 22.78 -13.06 11.34
CA THR A 54 21.61 -13.43 10.53
C THR A 54 20.70 -12.23 10.30
N PHE A 55 19.66 -12.42 9.48
CA PHE A 55 18.67 -11.38 9.19
C PHE A 55 17.26 -11.88 9.48
N THR A 56 16.35 -10.96 9.77
CA THR A 56 14.94 -11.25 9.99
C THR A 56 14.09 -10.45 9.01
N PHE A 57 13.40 -11.13 8.11
CA PHE A 57 12.37 -10.52 7.25
C PHE A 57 11.08 -10.34 8.02
N VAL A 58 10.46 -9.17 7.87
CA VAL A 58 9.21 -8.81 8.54
C VAL A 58 8.13 -8.63 7.49
N PHE A 59 6.96 -9.22 7.75
CA PHE A 59 5.84 -9.16 6.82
C PHE A 59 4.58 -8.66 7.51
N GLY A 60 3.75 -7.99 6.72
CA GLY A 60 2.39 -7.58 7.03
C GLY A 60 1.46 -7.95 5.88
N TYR A 61 0.19 -7.62 5.98
CA TYR A 61 -0.74 -7.73 4.86
C TYR A 61 -1.79 -6.64 4.88
N PHE A 62 -2.41 -6.42 3.73
CA PHE A 62 -3.61 -5.62 3.60
C PHE A 62 -4.75 -6.47 3.05
N ASN A 63 -5.69 -6.83 3.91
CA ASN A 63 -6.97 -7.37 3.49
C ASN A 63 -7.79 -6.20 2.93
N ARG A 64 -8.02 -6.19 1.61
CA ARG A 64 -8.69 -5.08 0.92
C ARG A 64 -10.18 -4.98 1.30
N ASN A 65 -10.73 -5.97 1.99
CA ASN A 65 -12.10 -5.97 2.50
C ASN A 65 -12.25 -5.10 3.77
N TRP A 66 -13.48 -4.62 3.98
CA TRP A 66 -13.86 -3.85 5.17
C TRP A 66 -14.57 -4.67 6.23
N LYS A 67 -15.21 -5.78 5.85
CA LYS A 67 -15.97 -6.65 6.76
C LYS A 67 -15.54 -8.10 6.69
N GLU A 68 -15.21 -8.59 5.50
CA GLU A 68 -14.83 -9.99 5.31
C GLU A 68 -13.47 -10.31 5.93
N GLU A 69 -13.49 -11.35 6.76
CA GLU A 69 -12.32 -12.04 7.28
C GLU A 69 -12.10 -13.29 6.44
N LEU A 70 -10.83 -13.60 6.14
CA LEU A 70 -10.48 -14.72 5.27
C LEU A 70 -9.70 -15.76 6.05
N VAL A 71 -10.00 -17.05 5.79
CA VAL A 71 -9.23 -18.18 6.30
C VAL A 71 -8.53 -18.83 5.12
N ILE A 72 -7.21 -18.72 5.06
CA ILE A 72 -6.39 -19.27 3.98
C ILE A 72 -5.26 -20.10 4.61
N PRO A 73 -5.43 -21.42 4.73
CA PRO A 73 -4.42 -22.30 5.31
C PRO A 73 -3.09 -22.22 4.56
N ALA A 74 -1.97 -22.48 5.26
CA ALA A 74 -0.68 -22.62 4.60
C ALA A 74 -0.75 -23.71 3.52
N GLY A 75 -0.25 -23.42 2.32
CA GLY A 75 -0.41 -24.30 1.17
C GLY A 75 -0.33 -23.54 -0.16
N PRO A 76 -0.87 -24.09 -1.26
CA PRO A 76 -0.72 -23.51 -2.60
C PRO A 76 -1.15 -22.04 -2.71
N ASP A 77 -2.18 -21.65 -1.95
CA ASP A 77 -2.76 -20.30 -1.93
C ASP A 77 -2.22 -19.40 -0.81
N ASN A 78 -1.29 -19.90 0.02
CA ASN A 78 -0.64 -19.14 1.09
C ASN A 78 0.70 -19.80 1.43
N LYS A 79 1.76 -19.43 0.71
CA LYS A 79 3.08 -20.09 0.82
C LYS A 79 4.24 -19.12 0.75
N LEU A 80 5.36 -19.53 1.34
CA LEU A 80 6.65 -18.89 1.17
C LEU A 80 7.59 -19.74 0.32
N GLU A 81 8.31 -19.10 -0.59
CA GLU A 81 9.32 -19.76 -1.42
C GLU A 81 10.57 -18.87 -1.50
N PRO A 82 11.79 -19.41 -1.52
CA PRO A 82 12.14 -20.84 -1.55
C PRO A 82 12.14 -21.52 -0.17
N GLY A 83 12.26 -22.85 -0.16
CA GLY A 83 12.33 -23.67 1.05
C GLY A 83 10.96 -24.14 1.54
N GLU A 84 10.79 -24.26 2.86
CA GLU A 84 9.53 -24.71 3.45
C GLU A 84 8.40 -23.71 3.16
N PRO A 85 7.26 -24.16 2.58
CA PRO A 85 6.15 -23.29 2.22
C PRO A 85 5.35 -22.81 3.43
N ASP A 86 5.35 -23.57 4.52
CA ASP A 86 4.81 -23.16 5.82
C ASP A 86 5.95 -22.69 6.72
N ARG A 87 6.00 -21.38 6.95
CA ARG A 87 6.90 -20.71 7.90
C ARG A 87 6.12 -20.00 8.99
N ARG A 88 4.94 -20.54 9.34
CA ARG A 88 4.02 -19.98 10.35
C ARG A 88 3.44 -18.62 9.96
N GLN A 89 3.29 -18.39 8.65
CA GLN A 89 2.55 -17.24 8.15
C GLN A 89 1.09 -17.27 8.64
N PRO A 90 0.41 -16.11 8.74
CA PRO A 90 -0.99 -16.06 9.14
C PRO A 90 -1.87 -16.93 8.25
N THR A 91 -2.83 -17.62 8.87
CA THR A 91 -3.89 -18.36 8.18
C THR A 91 -5.26 -17.71 8.35
N TYR A 92 -5.35 -16.68 9.19
CA TYR A 92 -6.53 -15.87 9.44
C TYR A 92 -6.24 -14.40 9.13
N PHE A 93 -7.00 -13.81 8.23
CA PHE A 93 -6.76 -12.48 7.71
C PHE A 93 -7.89 -11.53 8.12
N LEU A 94 -7.64 -10.76 9.17
CA LEU A 94 -8.53 -9.69 9.63
C LEU A 94 -8.66 -8.60 8.58
N PRO A 95 -9.73 -7.79 8.58
CA PRO A 95 -9.89 -6.72 7.61
C PRO A 95 -8.77 -5.69 7.76
N ARG A 96 -8.53 -4.96 6.67
CA ARG A 96 -7.60 -3.81 6.62
C ARG A 96 -6.13 -4.21 6.82
N ARG A 97 -5.31 -3.22 7.18
CA ARG A 97 -3.84 -3.34 7.27
C ARG A 97 -3.48 -3.97 8.61
N GLN A 98 -2.76 -5.07 8.54
CA GLN A 98 -2.11 -5.70 9.67
C GLN A 98 -0.61 -5.67 9.40
N SER A 99 0.10 -4.79 10.10
CA SER A 99 1.55 -4.64 9.95
C SER A 99 2.29 -5.58 10.89
N TRP A 100 3.47 -6.05 10.48
CA TRP A 100 4.40 -6.79 11.35
C TRP A 100 3.78 -8.04 12.00
N VAL A 101 3.04 -8.82 11.21
CA VAL A 101 2.24 -9.95 11.72
C VAL A 101 3.03 -11.24 11.86
N PHE A 102 4.11 -11.42 11.09
CA PHE A 102 5.04 -12.54 11.27
C PHE A 102 6.42 -12.19 10.74
N ARG A 103 7.39 -13.03 11.13
CA ARG A 103 8.81 -12.85 10.85
C ARG A 103 9.42 -14.15 10.33
N VAL A 104 10.40 -14.03 9.44
CA VAL A 104 11.18 -15.16 8.93
C VAL A 104 12.66 -14.86 9.04
N GLN A 105 13.38 -15.68 9.82
CA GLN A 105 14.84 -15.58 9.90
C GLN A 105 15.48 -16.22 8.65
N VAL A 106 16.48 -15.54 8.09
CA VAL A 106 17.29 -16.01 6.97
C VAL A 106 18.78 -15.97 7.35
N PRO A 107 19.62 -16.87 6.81
CA PRO A 107 21.00 -17.01 7.22
C PRO A 107 21.87 -15.80 6.80
N LYS A 108 23.04 -15.67 7.43
CA LYS A 108 23.99 -14.56 7.22
C LYS A 108 24.53 -14.47 5.78
N ASP A 109 24.49 -15.56 5.03
CA ASP A 109 24.97 -15.70 3.66
C ASP A 109 23.83 -15.67 2.63
N TRP A 110 22.64 -15.16 3.01
CA TRP A 110 21.47 -15.03 2.12
C TRP A 110 21.78 -14.29 0.81
N GLY A 111 22.67 -13.28 0.86
CA GLY A 111 23.13 -12.56 -0.33
C GLY A 111 22.00 -11.82 -1.04
N GLN A 112 21.92 -11.97 -2.37
CA GLN A 112 20.92 -11.33 -3.23
C GLN A 112 19.70 -12.24 -3.49
N GLN A 113 19.49 -13.26 -2.65
CA GLN A 113 18.31 -14.11 -2.76
C GLN A 113 17.04 -13.37 -2.35
N GLU A 114 15.91 -13.92 -2.78
CA GLU A 114 14.58 -13.39 -2.51
C GLU A 114 13.74 -14.45 -1.80
N LEU A 115 12.98 -14.02 -0.78
CA LEU A 115 11.91 -14.82 -0.18
C LEU A 115 10.57 -14.21 -0.61
N VAL A 116 9.73 -15.01 -1.25
CA VAL A 116 8.45 -14.58 -1.80
C VAL A 116 7.32 -15.14 -0.95
N TRP A 117 6.49 -14.27 -0.40
CA TRP A 117 5.20 -14.68 0.20
C TRP A 117 4.09 -14.48 -0.81
N THR A 118 3.43 -15.58 -1.19
CA THR A 118 2.32 -15.60 -2.17
C THR A 118 1.01 -15.89 -1.47
N ILE A 119 -0.02 -15.07 -1.74
CA ILE A 119 -1.39 -15.29 -1.28
C ILE A 119 -2.35 -15.28 -2.46
N THR A 120 -3.24 -16.27 -2.55
CA THR A 120 -4.36 -16.29 -3.49
C THR A 120 -5.67 -16.21 -2.73
N ALA A 121 -6.53 -15.25 -3.08
CA ALA A 121 -7.87 -15.11 -2.52
C ALA A 121 -8.83 -14.58 -3.58
N HIS A 122 -10.05 -15.11 -3.62
CA HIS A 122 -11.08 -14.71 -4.60
C HIS A 122 -10.56 -14.70 -6.06
N GLY A 123 -9.77 -15.72 -6.42
CA GLY A 123 -9.22 -15.90 -7.78
C GLY A 123 -8.09 -14.93 -8.16
N ARG A 124 -7.58 -14.12 -7.23
CA ARG A 124 -6.43 -13.22 -7.44
C ARG A 124 -5.25 -13.63 -6.59
N THR A 125 -4.07 -13.57 -7.19
CA THR A 125 -2.80 -13.90 -6.53
C THR A 125 -1.96 -12.65 -6.38
N GLU A 126 -1.54 -12.36 -5.16
CA GLU A 126 -0.68 -11.23 -4.81
C GLU A 126 0.62 -11.76 -4.17
N LYS A 127 1.70 -10.99 -4.27
CA LYS A 127 3.04 -11.40 -3.83
C LYS A 127 3.80 -10.27 -3.13
N ALA A 128 4.52 -10.63 -2.07
CA ALA A 128 5.52 -9.78 -1.43
C ALA A 128 6.91 -10.38 -1.66
N TYR A 129 7.83 -9.56 -2.11
CA TYR A 129 9.18 -9.93 -2.47
C TYR A 129 10.14 -9.38 -1.41
N ALA A 130 10.75 -10.24 -0.61
CA ALA A 130 11.64 -9.86 0.46
C ALA A 130 13.10 -10.07 0.08
N GLN A 131 13.89 -9.01 0.15
CA GLN A 131 15.30 -8.98 -0.18
C GLN A 131 16.08 -8.17 0.88
N LEU A 132 17.40 -8.35 0.92
CA LEU A 132 18.30 -7.58 1.78
C LEU A 132 18.77 -6.30 1.09
N VAL A 133 17.82 -5.46 0.69
CA VAL A 133 18.10 -4.14 0.09
C VAL A 133 18.42 -3.14 1.21
N PRO A 134 19.56 -2.42 1.18
CA PRO A 134 19.96 -1.50 2.26
C PRO A 134 18.90 -0.48 2.66
N GLU A 135 18.13 0.03 1.68
CA GLU A 135 17.06 1.01 1.90
C GLU A 135 15.85 0.45 2.66
N GLU A 136 15.74 -0.88 2.76
CA GLU A 136 14.67 -1.60 3.45
C GLU A 136 15.12 -2.18 4.80
N GLU A 137 16.33 -1.86 5.28
CA GLU A 137 16.76 -2.15 6.65
C GLU A 137 15.93 -1.30 7.61
N ILE A 138 15.24 -1.95 8.55
CA ILE A 138 14.37 -1.31 9.54
C ILE A 138 14.95 -1.46 10.94
N LEU A 139 14.40 -0.69 11.88
CA LEU A 139 14.69 -0.83 13.30
C LEU A 139 13.57 -1.62 13.98
N GLU A 140 13.91 -2.33 15.04
CA GLU A 140 12.93 -3.03 15.87
C GLU A 140 11.89 -2.03 16.40
N ARG A 141 10.62 -2.45 16.38
CA ARG A 141 9.53 -1.63 16.89
C ARG A 141 9.48 -1.77 18.41
N LEU A 142 9.66 -0.65 19.12
CA LEU A 142 9.50 -0.55 20.58
C LEU A 142 8.03 -0.65 21.02
#